data_AF-A0A8T3RDX9-F1
#
_entry.id   AF-A0A8T3RDX9-F1
#
_cell.length_a   1.000
_cell.length_b   1.000
_cell.length_c   1.000
_cell.angle_alpha   90.00
_cell.angle_beta   90.00
_cell.angle_gamma   90.00
#
_symmetry.space_group_name_H-M   'P 1'
#
loop_
_entity.id
_entity.type
_entity.pdbx_description
1 polymer ?
#
loop_
_entity_poly.entity_id
_entity_poly.type
_entity_poly.pdbx_seq_one_letter_code
_entity_poly.pdbx_strand_id
1 'polypeptide(L)'
;MNGETGEPARAPHAAACPFCSLLCDDLIVEQAGGRVRVLKNGCGRAISGFENPDGPNQPRLKGKPATIEQCIERAAAILRGARFPLFAGLGTDVGGMRAVLSLAERTGGALDHMHGNALQRNIGVLQGTGWMTTTLTELKNRADLIIFAGTDAVSAHPRFFERLVWNQASLFQLDSNARQIIYLGAGLNTKPGRSPEGRKPLHVRFDPPHLVEIVSALRALAAGYRLQAASIAGVRIPVLNSIVEKMKAARYGVLAWSSAELDYPHAELAVEACVELVKDLNDTTRFSGLPLGGNDGAITAISVCAWQTSFPLRTAFAAGYPAHDAHRYSTGHLVASRSADAVVWISAFRAAPPPAAKPLVVLGAPNTHCPEEPDVFIPVAIPGLDHAAQLVRLDSVVSLYLERQRTSPLPSVAHLLTEIQNAL
;
A
#
# COMPACT_ATOMS: atom_id res chain seq x y z
N MET A 1 24.30 26.01 32.03
CA MET A 1 24.63 24.59 32.23
C MET A 1 23.45 23.79 31.70
N ASN A 2 23.45 23.52 30.39
CA ASN A 2 22.36 22.86 29.71
C ASN A 2 22.62 21.36 29.77
N GLY A 3 21.87 20.66 30.62
CA GLY A 3 21.86 19.20 30.62
C GLY A 3 21.22 18.72 29.34
N GLU A 4 22.02 18.14 28.44
CA GLU A 4 21.54 17.25 27.40
C GLU A 4 20.88 16.05 28.09
N THR A 5 19.58 16.10 28.33
CA THR A 5 18.79 14.93 28.70
C THR A 5 18.63 14.06 27.45
N GLY A 6 19.69 13.34 27.08
CA GLY A 6 19.60 12.28 26.09
C GLY A 6 18.60 11.23 26.56
N GLU A 7 17.68 10.83 25.68
CA GLU A 7 16.71 9.78 25.97
C GLU A 7 17.45 8.51 26.42
N PRO A 8 17.02 7.86 27.52
CA PRO A 8 17.70 6.67 28.03
C PRO A 8 17.72 5.60 26.96
N ALA A 9 18.85 4.92 26.81
CA ALA A 9 18.99 3.84 25.85
C ALA A 9 17.91 2.78 26.09
N ARG A 10 17.17 2.40 25.05
CA ARG A 10 16.22 1.28 25.10
C ARG A 10 16.94 0.03 24.62
N ALA A 11 17.02 -0.97 25.50
CA ALA A 11 17.58 -2.27 25.19
C ALA A 11 16.92 -2.90 23.94
N PRO A 12 17.60 -3.85 23.26
CA PRO A 12 17.05 -4.54 22.11
C PRO A 12 15.64 -5.09 22.37
N HIS A 13 14.68 -4.70 21.52
CA HIS A 13 13.28 -5.08 21.66
C HIS A 13 12.64 -5.32 20.29
N ALA A 14 11.48 -5.99 20.29
CA ALA A 14 10.71 -6.23 19.08
C ALA A 14 10.01 -4.94 18.61
N ALA A 15 10.00 -4.69 17.31
CA ALA A 15 9.31 -3.56 16.70
C ALA A 15 8.59 -3.96 15.41
N ALA A 16 7.46 -3.31 15.16
CA ALA A 16 6.73 -3.43 13.91
C ALA A 16 7.16 -2.36 12.89
N CYS A 17 7.39 -2.78 11.65
CA CYS A 17 7.94 -1.95 10.59
C CYS A 17 6.85 -1.25 9.76
N PRO A 18 6.82 0.10 9.68
CA PRO A 18 5.79 0.84 8.95
C PRO A 18 6.07 1.02 7.44
N PHE A 19 7.25 0.64 6.94
CA PHE A 19 7.75 1.12 5.63
C PHE A 19 7.29 0.32 4.40
N CYS A 20 6.59 -0.79 4.59
CA CYS A 20 5.81 -1.44 3.54
C CYS A 20 4.60 -2.14 4.18
N SER A 21 3.62 -2.49 3.38
CA SER A 21 2.35 -3.04 3.85
C SER A 21 2.41 -4.47 4.39
N LEU A 22 3.57 -5.13 4.37
CA LEU A 22 3.79 -6.38 5.12
C LEU A 22 3.73 -6.17 6.64
N LEU A 23 4.01 -4.95 7.11
CA LEU A 23 4.05 -4.60 8.53
C LEU A 23 4.78 -5.64 9.39
N CYS A 24 6.03 -5.93 9.04
CA CYS A 24 6.82 -6.95 9.73
C CYS A 24 6.98 -6.59 11.21
N ASP A 25 6.53 -7.47 12.10
CA ASP A 25 6.40 -7.32 13.55
C ASP A 25 7.48 -8.08 14.35
N ASP A 26 8.49 -8.57 13.64
CA ASP A 26 9.58 -9.41 14.15
C ASP A 26 10.95 -8.74 14.04
N LEU A 27 11.02 -7.43 13.79
CA LEU A 27 12.29 -6.70 13.78
C LEU A 27 12.80 -6.59 15.21
N ILE A 28 14.12 -6.72 15.37
CA ILE A 28 14.78 -6.37 16.63
C ILE A 28 15.51 -5.06 16.42
N VAL A 29 15.16 -4.05 17.22
CA VAL A 29 15.76 -2.71 17.17
C VAL A 29 16.32 -2.32 18.53
N GLU A 30 17.33 -1.45 18.53
CA GLU A 30 17.87 -0.81 19.73
C GLU A 30 17.78 0.71 19.60
N GLN A 31 17.64 1.40 20.74
CA GLN A 31 17.69 2.85 20.79
C GLN A 31 18.90 3.27 21.62
N ALA A 32 19.80 4.03 21.01
CA ALA A 32 20.98 4.56 21.68
C ALA A 32 21.28 5.97 21.18
N GLY A 33 21.41 6.93 22.10
CA GLY A 33 21.76 8.32 21.77
C GLY A 33 20.78 9.00 20.81
N GLY A 34 19.47 8.78 20.98
CA GLY A 34 18.42 9.36 20.12
C GLY A 34 18.34 8.74 18.72
N ARG A 35 19.09 7.67 18.43
CA ARG A 35 19.05 6.96 17.15
C ARG A 35 18.47 5.57 17.33
N VAL A 36 17.78 5.09 16.30
CA VAL A 36 17.29 3.72 16.21
C VAL A 36 18.20 2.94 15.29
N ARG A 37 18.54 1.71 15.68
CA ARG A 37 19.32 0.78 14.86
C ARG A 37 18.59 -0.53 14.71
N VAL A 38 18.61 -1.11 13.50
CA VAL A 38 17.99 -2.40 13.22
C VAL A 38 19.05 -3.49 13.38
N LEU A 39 18.83 -4.38 14.36
CA LEU A 39 19.77 -5.45 14.72
C LEU A 39 19.48 -6.76 14.00
N LYS A 40 18.20 -7.11 13.85
CA LYS A 40 17.77 -8.37 13.20
C LYS A 40 16.52 -8.14 12.37
N ASN A 41 16.37 -8.97 11.33
CA ASN A 41 15.16 -9.05 10.51
C ASN A 41 14.80 -7.74 9.77
N GLY A 42 15.77 -6.83 9.60
CA GLY A 42 15.65 -5.62 8.80
C GLY A 42 15.94 -5.87 7.32
N CYS A 43 15.00 -5.53 6.44
CA CYS A 43 15.33 -5.37 5.02
C CYS A 43 15.90 -3.97 4.75
N GLY A 44 16.45 -3.75 3.55
CA GLY A 44 16.99 -2.45 3.16
C GLY A 44 16.05 -1.27 3.40
N ARG A 45 14.75 -1.41 3.08
CA ARG A 45 13.74 -0.36 3.36
C ARG A 45 13.57 -0.08 4.85
N ALA A 46 13.56 -1.13 5.68
CA ALA A 46 13.43 -0.97 7.13
C ALA A 46 14.68 -0.30 7.71
N ILE A 47 15.87 -0.75 7.33
CA ILE A 47 17.14 -0.15 7.76
C ILE A 47 17.16 1.33 7.37
N SER A 48 16.91 1.65 6.10
CA SER A 48 16.87 3.04 5.63
C SER A 48 15.80 3.89 6.33
N GLY A 49 14.68 3.31 6.75
CA GLY A 49 13.61 4.03 7.42
C GLY A 49 13.87 4.26 8.91
N PHE A 50 14.20 3.21 9.66
CA PHE A 50 14.45 3.28 11.11
C PHE A 50 15.75 4.02 11.43
N GLU A 51 16.81 3.81 10.65
CA GLU A 51 18.12 4.42 10.89
C GLU A 51 18.27 5.79 10.21
N ASN A 52 17.21 6.30 9.57
CA ASN A 52 17.21 7.63 8.98
C ASN A 52 17.44 8.67 10.08
N PRO A 53 18.42 9.58 9.96
CA PRO A 53 18.52 10.70 10.89
C PRO A 53 17.24 11.55 10.87
N ASP A 54 17.03 12.33 11.94
CA ASP A 54 16.02 13.37 11.90
C ASP A 54 16.34 14.34 10.75
N GLY A 55 15.32 14.61 9.93
CA GLY A 55 15.45 15.54 8.82
C GLY A 55 15.30 17.00 9.27
N PRO A 56 15.38 17.97 8.34
CA PRO A 56 15.11 19.37 8.65
C PRO A 56 13.67 19.56 9.16
N ASN A 57 13.53 19.99 10.41
CA ASN A 57 12.24 20.13 11.07
C ASN A 57 11.57 21.50 10.86
N GLN A 58 12.02 22.29 9.89
CA GLN A 58 11.60 23.68 9.70
C GLN A 58 10.32 23.77 8.85
N PRO A 59 9.18 24.22 9.39
CA PRO A 59 8.01 24.57 8.60
C PRO A 59 8.30 25.76 7.68
N ARG A 60 7.62 25.81 6.54
CA ARG A 60 7.81 26.86 5.55
C ARG A 60 6.49 27.40 5.01
N LEU A 61 6.47 28.71 4.76
CA LEU A 61 5.43 29.41 4.01
C LEU A 61 6.05 29.95 2.71
N LYS A 62 5.61 29.44 1.56
CA LYS A 62 6.17 29.81 0.24
C LYS A 62 7.71 29.81 0.22
N GLY A 63 8.31 28.74 0.74
CA GLY A 63 9.76 28.56 0.80
C GLY A 63 10.48 29.27 1.93
N LYS A 64 9.82 30.16 2.69
CA LYS A 64 10.44 30.90 3.80
C LYS A 64 10.19 30.19 5.13
N PRO A 65 11.18 30.08 6.03
CA PRO A 65 10.98 29.56 7.38
C PRO A 65 9.82 30.24 8.11
N ALA A 66 8.99 29.44 8.78
CA ALA A 66 7.84 29.89 9.56
C ALA A 66 7.64 29.00 10.80
N THR A 67 6.83 29.45 11.76
CA THR A 67 6.43 28.60 12.90
C THR A 67 5.32 27.64 12.50
N ILE A 68 5.10 26.59 13.32
CA ILE A 68 4.00 25.63 13.09
C ILE A 68 2.65 26.37 13.14
N GLU A 69 2.48 27.28 14.09
CA GLU A 69 1.26 28.05 14.30
C GLU A 69 0.94 28.92 13.08
N GLN A 70 1.94 29.63 12.54
CA GLN A 70 1.78 30.42 11.31
C GLN A 70 1.37 29.55 10.11
N CYS A 71 1.94 28.35 10.01
CA CYS A 71 1.55 27.39 8.97
C CYS A 71 0.13 26.87 9.15
N ILE A 72 -0.30 26.59 10.39
CA ILE A 72 -1.67 26.18 10.72
C ILE A 72 -2.67 27.28 10.35
N GLU A 73 -2.42 28.52 10.77
CA GLU A 73 -3.26 29.67 10.44
C GLU A 73 -3.39 29.86 8.93
N ARG A 74 -2.27 29.74 8.20
CA ARG A 74 -2.27 29.86 6.74
C ARG A 74 -3.03 28.72 6.07
N ALA A 75 -2.86 27.48 6.53
CA ALA A 75 -3.58 26.33 6.00
C ALA A 75 -5.09 26.44 6.25
N ALA A 76 -5.50 26.85 7.46
CA ALA A 76 -6.89 27.10 7.79
C ALA A 76 -7.48 28.24 6.94
N ALA A 77 -6.75 29.33 6.71
CA ALA A 77 -7.18 30.42 5.84
C ALA A 77 -7.37 29.97 4.38
N ILE A 78 -6.50 29.11 3.86
CA ILE A 78 -6.65 28.51 2.52
C ILE A 78 -7.93 27.67 2.46
N LEU A 79 -8.13 26.78 3.43
CA LEU A 79 -9.30 25.88 3.46
C LEU A 79 -10.61 26.62 3.69
N ARG A 80 -10.64 27.68 4.50
CA ARG A 80 -11.82 28.54 4.70
C ARG A 80 -12.24 29.24 3.40
N GLY A 81 -11.26 29.58 2.55
CA GLY A 81 -11.51 30.19 1.25
C GLY A 81 -11.81 29.19 0.13
N ALA A 82 -11.58 27.90 0.36
CA ALA A 82 -11.82 26.84 -0.63
C ALA A 82 -13.30 26.44 -0.64
N ARG A 83 -13.85 26.21 -1.83
CA ARG A 83 -15.21 25.69 -2.01
C ARG A 83 -15.22 24.18 -2.20
N PHE A 84 -14.13 23.61 -2.72
CA PHE A 84 -13.99 22.19 -2.95
C PHE A 84 -12.53 21.74 -2.80
N PRO A 85 -12.02 21.66 -1.56
CA PRO A 85 -10.65 21.22 -1.31
C PRO A 85 -10.47 19.72 -1.59
N LEU A 86 -9.28 19.34 -2.06
CA LEU A 86 -8.87 17.94 -2.22
C LEU A 86 -7.85 17.57 -1.15
N PHE A 87 -8.14 16.52 -0.37
CA PHE A 87 -7.19 15.86 0.52
C PHE A 87 -6.60 14.66 -0.22
N ALA A 88 -5.35 14.80 -0.63
CA ALA A 88 -4.63 13.84 -1.46
C ALA A 88 -3.38 13.29 -0.76
N GLY A 89 -2.77 12.28 -1.36
CA GLY A 89 -1.59 11.62 -0.82
C GLY A 89 -1.99 10.59 0.22
N LEU A 90 -2.61 11.06 1.31
CA LEU A 90 -3.21 10.28 2.40
C LEU A 90 -2.27 9.23 3.02
N GLY A 91 -0.96 9.46 2.94
CA GLY A 91 0.04 8.58 3.53
C GLY A 91 0.13 8.80 5.03
N THR A 92 -0.74 8.15 5.81
CA THR A 92 -0.85 8.33 7.26
C THR A 92 -1.40 7.08 7.96
N ASP A 93 -1.56 7.14 9.29
CA ASP A 93 -2.08 6.07 10.13
C ASP A 93 -3.60 6.20 10.39
N VAL A 94 -4.17 5.32 11.21
CA VAL A 94 -5.61 5.38 11.57
C VAL A 94 -5.99 6.73 12.18
N GLY A 95 -5.14 7.28 13.06
CA GLY A 95 -5.39 8.56 13.72
C GLY A 95 -5.39 9.72 12.71
N GLY A 96 -4.39 9.76 11.83
CA GLY A 96 -4.30 10.77 10.79
C GLY A 96 -5.46 10.69 9.81
N MET A 97 -5.87 9.49 9.38
CA MET A 97 -6.99 9.35 8.44
C MET A 97 -8.34 9.75 9.06
N ARG A 98 -8.55 9.49 10.36
CA ARG A 98 -9.73 10.00 11.09
C ARG A 98 -9.78 11.52 11.10
N ALA A 99 -8.64 12.18 11.34
CA ALA A 99 -8.54 13.63 11.31
C ALA A 99 -8.76 14.20 9.89
N VAL A 100 -8.25 13.51 8.85
CA VAL A 100 -8.54 13.85 7.45
C VAL A 100 -10.04 13.82 7.19
N LEU A 101 -10.73 12.74 7.58
CA LEU A 101 -12.17 12.58 7.34
C LEU A 101 -12.98 13.67 8.04
N SER A 102 -12.68 13.95 9.30
CA SER A 102 -13.31 15.03 10.07
C SER A 102 -13.14 16.40 9.41
N LEU A 103 -11.92 16.73 8.97
CA LEU A 103 -11.65 18.01 8.32
C LEU A 103 -12.26 18.09 6.91
N ALA A 104 -12.24 17.00 6.15
CA ALA A 104 -12.85 16.93 4.82
C ALA A 104 -14.37 17.06 4.89
N GLU A 105 -15.02 16.45 5.87
CA GLU A 105 -16.45 16.61 6.12
C GLU A 105 -16.82 18.07 6.43
N ARG A 106 -16.07 18.71 7.33
CA ARG A 106 -16.28 20.13 7.69
C ARG A 106 -16.06 21.09 6.52
N THR A 107 -15.20 20.73 5.57
CA THR A 107 -14.83 21.59 4.43
C THR A 107 -15.48 21.17 3.11
N GLY A 108 -16.29 20.10 3.09
CA GLY A 108 -16.90 19.56 1.88
C GLY A 108 -15.91 18.93 0.89
N GLY A 109 -14.70 18.60 1.32
CA GLY A 109 -13.61 18.18 0.44
C GLY A 109 -13.73 16.76 -0.12
N ALA A 110 -12.90 16.45 -1.12
CA ALA A 110 -12.74 15.10 -1.69
C ALA A 110 -11.47 14.40 -1.16
N LEU A 111 -11.49 13.07 -1.12
CA LEU A 111 -10.39 12.24 -0.62
C LEU A 111 -9.84 11.30 -1.69
N ASP A 112 -8.52 11.26 -1.91
CA ASP A 112 -7.90 10.23 -2.74
C ASP A 112 -6.46 9.94 -2.32
N HIS A 113 -6.06 8.67 -2.27
CA HIS A 113 -4.69 8.30 -1.89
C HIS A 113 -3.73 8.47 -3.07
N MET A 114 -2.43 8.65 -2.83
CA MET A 114 -1.42 8.65 -3.91
C MET A 114 -1.39 7.33 -4.73
N HIS A 115 -1.97 6.26 -4.16
CA HIS A 115 -2.11 4.94 -4.79
C HIS A 115 -3.55 4.68 -5.25
N GLY A 116 -4.39 5.72 -5.36
CA GLY A 116 -5.82 5.63 -5.63
C GLY A 116 -6.16 4.83 -6.88
N ASN A 117 -5.37 4.97 -7.96
CA ASN A 117 -5.58 4.20 -9.19
C ASN A 117 -5.39 2.69 -8.96
N ALA A 118 -4.31 2.30 -8.27
CA ALA A 118 -4.03 0.90 -7.94
C ALA A 118 -5.08 0.32 -6.99
N LEU A 119 -5.51 1.08 -5.98
CA LEU A 119 -6.60 0.68 -5.09
C LEU A 119 -7.91 0.49 -5.86
N GLN A 120 -8.26 1.44 -6.75
CA GLN A 120 -9.51 1.41 -7.49
C GLN A 120 -9.61 0.22 -8.43
N ARG A 121 -8.51 -0.21 -9.06
CA ARG A 121 -8.46 -1.44 -9.87
C ARG A 121 -8.91 -2.68 -9.09
N ASN A 122 -8.53 -2.78 -7.82
CA ASN A 122 -8.96 -3.88 -6.94
C ASN A 122 -10.39 -3.67 -6.43
N ILE A 123 -10.72 -2.46 -5.97
CA ILE A 123 -12.01 -2.16 -5.34
C ILE A 123 -13.17 -2.25 -6.33
N GLY A 124 -12.98 -1.80 -7.57
CA GLY A 124 -13.99 -1.95 -8.61
C GLY A 124 -14.35 -3.42 -8.86
N VAL A 125 -13.35 -4.30 -8.93
CA VAL A 125 -13.57 -5.75 -9.08
C VAL A 125 -14.26 -6.35 -7.86
N LEU A 126 -13.79 -6.02 -6.65
CA LEU A 126 -14.42 -6.45 -5.40
C LEU A 126 -15.90 -6.05 -5.33
N GLN A 127 -16.23 -4.80 -5.65
CA GLN A 127 -17.60 -4.29 -5.60
C GLN A 127 -18.47 -4.88 -6.72
N GLY A 128 -17.90 -5.15 -7.90
CA GLY A 128 -18.63 -5.66 -9.05
C GLY A 128 -18.94 -7.15 -8.97
N THR A 129 -17.96 -7.99 -8.60
CA THR A 129 -18.10 -9.45 -8.67
C THR A 129 -17.83 -10.15 -7.35
N GLY A 130 -17.34 -9.45 -6.33
CA GLY A 130 -16.78 -10.07 -5.13
C GLY A 130 -15.47 -10.81 -5.42
N TRP A 131 -14.73 -11.19 -4.38
CA TRP A 131 -13.52 -11.99 -4.53
C TRP A 131 -13.34 -13.00 -3.39
N MET A 132 -12.53 -14.03 -3.62
CA MET A 132 -12.16 -15.02 -2.61
C MET A 132 -10.67 -14.85 -2.29
N THR A 133 -10.34 -14.19 -1.18
CA THR A 133 -8.95 -13.86 -0.82
C THR A 133 -8.46 -14.59 0.43
N THR A 134 -7.15 -14.62 0.63
CA THR A 134 -6.50 -15.27 1.77
C THR A 134 -5.69 -14.29 2.63
N THR A 135 -5.22 -14.75 3.79
CA THR A 135 -4.32 -13.99 4.69
C THR A 135 -2.87 -14.40 4.50
N LEU A 136 -1.94 -13.57 4.97
CA LEU A 136 -0.51 -13.92 4.93
C LEU A 136 -0.20 -15.17 5.75
N THR A 137 -0.93 -15.38 6.85
CA THR A 137 -0.80 -16.57 7.70
C THR A 137 -1.31 -17.84 7.01
N GLU A 138 -2.41 -17.75 6.28
CA GLU A 138 -2.93 -18.89 5.52
C GLU A 138 -2.00 -19.26 4.36
N LEU A 139 -1.49 -18.26 3.62
CA LEU A 139 -0.45 -18.48 2.62
C LEU A 139 0.78 -19.18 3.22
N LYS A 140 1.28 -18.68 4.36
CA LYS A 140 2.47 -19.23 5.04
C LYS A 140 2.30 -20.69 5.45
N ASN A 141 1.10 -21.11 5.82
CA ASN A 141 0.89 -22.41 6.46
C ASN A 141 0.25 -23.47 5.56
N ARG A 142 -0.45 -23.07 4.49
CA ARG A 142 -1.20 -24.00 3.64
C ARG A 142 -0.77 -24.03 2.19
N ALA A 143 -0.26 -22.91 1.65
CA ALA A 143 -0.09 -22.79 0.21
C ALA A 143 1.01 -23.71 -0.34
N ASP A 144 0.61 -24.68 -1.16
CA ASP A 144 1.51 -25.61 -1.86
C ASP A 144 1.80 -25.17 -3.31
N LEU A 145 0.94 -24.32 -3.89
CA LEU A 145 1.14 -23.64 -5.15
C LEU A 145 0.94 -22.13 -4.99
N ILE A 146 1.92 -21.33 -5.42
CA ILE A 146 1.83 -19.87 -5.43
C ILE A 146 2.13 -19.38 -6.85
N ILE A 147 1.17 -18.64 -7.41
CA ILE A 147 1.26 -18.04 -8.74
C ILE A 147 1.30 -16.53 -8.58
N PHE A 148 2.36 -15.90 -9.08
CA PHE A 148 2.48 -14.44 -9.12
C PHE A 148 2.10 -13.94 -10.51
N ALA A 149 0.96 -13.24 -10.60
CA ALA A 149 0.38 -12.71 -11.83
C ALA A 149 0.77 -11.24 -12.00
N GLY A 150 1.66 -10.95 -12.95
CA GLY A 150 2.14 -9.60 -13.25
C GLY A 150 2.93 -8.95 -12.11
N THR A 151 3.41 -9.73 -11.14
CA THR A 151 4.18 -9.23 -10.01
C THR A 151 5.28 -10.19 -9.61
N ASP A 152 6.30 -9.71 -8.92
CA ASP A 152 7.31 -10.55 -8.26
C ASP A 152 7.20 -10.56 -6.74
N ALA A 153 6.26 -9.79 -6.16
CA ALA A 153 6.08 -9.49 -4.75
C ALA A 153 7.28 -8.86 -4.03
N VAL A 154 8.50 -9.37 -4.26
CA VAL A 154 9.74 -9.00 -3.56
C VAL A 154 10.15 -7.55 -3.80
N SER A 155 9.87 -7.00 -4.99
CA SER A 155 10.26 -5.63 -5.34
C SER A 155 9.52 -4.60 -4.47
N ALA A 156 8.24 -4.85 -4.20
CA ALA A 156 7.42 -4.04 -3.29
C ALA A 156 7.55 -4.48 -1.82
N HIS A 157 7.78 -5.77 -1.57
CA HIS A 157 7.75 -6.39 -0.25
C HIS A 157 9.01 -7.26 -0.02
N PRO A 158 10.16 -6.66 0.36
CA PRO A 158 11.46 -7.34 0.32
C PRO A 158 11.57 -8.63 1.14
N ARG A 159 10.80 -8.74 2.25
CA ARG A 159 10.80 -9.92 3.13
C ARG A 159 9.70 -10.94 2.80
N PHE A 160 8.98 -10.78 1.69
CA PHE A 160 7.83 -11.64 1.35
C PHE A 160 8.23 -13.12 1.30
N PHE A 161 9.27 -13.46 0.53
CA PHE A 161 9.68 -14.85 0.35
C PHE A 161 10.24 -15.47 1.64
N GLU A 162 11.12 -14.76 2.33
CA GLU A 162 11.71 -15.20 3.60
C GLU A 162 10.64 -15.49 4.65
N ARG A 163 9.66 -14.59 4.83
CA ARG A 163 8.67 -14.71 5.90
C ARG A 163 7.53 -15.66 5.56
N LEU A 164 7.13 -15.72 4.29
CA LEU A 164 5.84 -16.29 3.91
C LEU A 164 5.95 -17.48 2.97
N VAL A 165 7.02 -17.60 2.16
CA VAL A 165 7.15 -18.65 1.14
C VAL A 165 8.12 -19.74 1.59
N TRP A 166 9.35 -19.36 1.92
CA TRP A 166 10.43 -20.26 2.34
C TRP A 166 10.63 -20.22 3.87
N ASN A 167 9.52 -20.26 4.61
CA ASN A 167 9.54 -20.21 6.07
C ASN A 167 10.00 -21.55 6.68
N GLN A 168 10.75 -21.46 7.78
CA GLN A 168 11.31 -22.63 8.48
C GLN A 168 10.27 -23.48 9.22
N ALA A 169 9.13 -22.89 9.60
CA ALA A 169 8.08 -23.60 10.35
C ALA A 169 6.70 -23.25 9.81
N SER A 170 5.84 -24.27 9.70
CA SER A 170 4.42 -24.16 9.31
C SER A 170 3.55 -24.90 10.34
N LEU A 171 2.34 -24.40 10.59
CA LEU A 171 1.40 -24.97 11.55
C LEU A 171 0.93 -26.38 11.16
N PHE A 172 0.88 -26.68 9.86
CA PHE A 172 0.35 -27.94 9.33
C PHE A 172 1.44 -28.87 8.79
N GLN A 173 2.70 -28.68 9.21
CA GLN A 173 3.85 -29.47 8.75
C GLN A 173 3.98 -29.53 7.22
N LEU A 174 3.48 -28.49 6.54
CA LEU A 174 3.72 -28.28 5.13
C LEU A 174 5.23 -28.11 4.92
N ASP A 175 5.80 -28.93 4.06
CA ASP A 175 7.16 -28.75 3.59
C ASP A 175 7.23 -27.49 2.71
N SER A 176 7.72 -26.40 3.30
CA SER A 176 7.90 -25.13 2.59
C SER A 176 8.84 -25.27 1.40
N ASN A 177 9.81 -26.19 1.42
CA ASN A 177 10.74 -26.39 0.30
C ASN A 177 10.06 -27.06 -0.90
N ALA A 178 8.97 -27.80 -0.67
CA ALA A 178 8.21 -28.48 -1.71
C ALA A 178 7.24 -27.56 -2.50
N ARG A 179 7.06 -26.30 -2.08
CA ARG A 179 6.14 -25.36 -2.75
C ARG A 179 6.48 -25.12 -4.21
N GLN A 180 5.44 -25.09 -5.04
CA GLN A 180 5.54 -24.76 -6.45
C GLN A 180 5.33 -23.26 -6.65
N ILE A 181 6.26 -22.62 -7.35
CA ILE A 181 6.22 -21.19 -7.65
C ILE A 181 6.11 -20.99 -9.16
N ILE A 182 5.12 -20.20 -9.59
CA ILE A 182 4.90 -19.82 -10.98
C ILE A 182 4.87 -18.30 -11.08
N TYR A 183 5.57 -17.73 -12.06
CA TYR A 183 5.49 -16.32 -12.41
C TYR A 183 4.87 -16.16 -13.79
N LEU A 184 3.88 -15.27 -13.91
CA LEU A 184 3.23 -14.90 -15.17
C LEU A 184 3.57 -13.44 -15.49
N GLY A 185 4.31 -13.22 -16.57
CA GLY A 185 4.69 -11.89 -17.06
C GLY A 185 6.20 -11.69 -17.20
N ALA A 186 6.60 -10.73 -18.02
CA ALA A 186 7.99 -10.31 -18.19
C ALA A 186 8.43 -9.25 -17.15
N GLY A 187 9.73 -9.00 -17.04
CA GLY A 187 10.28 -7.95 -16.16
C GLY A 187 10.34 -8.29 -14.66
N LEU A 188 9.98 -9.52 -14.28
CA LEU A 188 9.86 -9.94 -12.88
C LEU A 188 11.19 -10.43 -12.28
N ASN A 189 11.48 -10.09 -11.02
CA ASN A 189 12.59 -10.68 -10.28
C ASN A 189 12.22 -12.08 -9.75
N THR A 190 12.52 -13.12 -10.52
CA THR A 190 12.17 -14.51 -10.16
C THR A 190 13.18 -15.20 -9.24
N LYS A 191 14.33 -14.57 -8.94
CA LYS A 191 15.40 -15.19 -8.13
C LYS A 191 14.91 -15.66 -6.75
N PRO A 192 14.10 -14.88 -6.01
CA PRO A 192 13.59 -15.31 -4.70
C PRO A 192 12.62 -16.48 -4.78
N GLY A 193 12.02 -16.76 -5.94
CA GLY A 193 11.15 -17.93 -6.15
C GLY A 193 11.90 -19.24 -6.36
N ARG A 194 13.25 -19.24 -6.33
CA ARG A 194 14.02 -20.49 -6.30
C ARG A 194 13.91 -21.11 -4.90
N SER A 195 13.55 -22.40 -4.83
CA SER A 195 13.46 -23.08 -3.53
C SER A 195 14.83 -23.17 -2.85
N PRO A 196 14.88 -23.37 -1.52
CA PRO A 196 16.13 -23.62 -0.80
C PRO A 196 16.94 -24.80 -1.35
N GLU A 197 16.25 -25.83 -1.86
CA GLU A 197 16.85 -27.00 -2.52
C GLU A 197 17.28 -26.72 -3.98
N GLY A 198 16.99 -25.53 -4.49
CA GLY A 198 17.48 -25.04 -5.76
C GLY A 198 16.58 -25.27 -6.96
N ARG A 199 15.35 -25.77 -6.75
CA ARG A 199 14.33 -25.89 -7.81
C ARG A 199 13.97 -24.50 -8.32
N LYS A 200 14.07 -24.32 -9.64
CA LYS A 200 13.71 -23.05 -10.29
C LYS A 200 12.18 -22.90 -10.38
N PRO A 201 11.64 -21.68 -10.21
CA PRO A 201 10.23 -21.43 -10.47
C PRO A 201 9.93 -21.58 -11.96
N LEU A 202 8.67 -21.92 -12.29
CA LEU A 202 8.20 -21.83 -13.66
C LEU A 202 7.98 -20.36 -14.00
N HIS A 203 8.65 -19.85 -15.04
CA HIS A 203 8.48 -18.47 -15.49
C HIS A 203 7.89 -18.43 -16.89
N VAL A 204 6.66 -17.95 -16.99
CA VAL A 204 5.94 -17.78 -18.25
C VAL A 204 6.04 -16.31 -18.66
N ARG A 205 6.82 -16.05 -19.71
CA ARG A 205 7.15 -14.69 -20.14
C ARG A 205 6.25 -14.26 -21.29
N PHE A 206 5.61 -13.12 -21.11
CA PHE A 206 4.81 -12.39 -22.09
C PHE A 206 4.75 -10.91 -21.67
N ASP A 207 4.32 -10.02 -22.55
CA ASP A 207 4.21 -8.59 -22.25
C ASP A 207 3.10 -8.34 -21.21
N PRO A 208 3.34 -7.59 -20.10
CA PRO A 208 2.36 -7.45 -19.01
C PRO A 208 0.93 -7.03 -19.39
N PRO A 209 0.69 -6.16 -20.41
CA PRO A 209 -0.67 -5.86 -20.88
C PRO A 209 -1.46 -7.09 -21.33
N HIS A 210 -0.79 -8.18 -21.72
CA HIS A 210 -1.44 -9.43 -22.14
C HIS A 210 -1.81 -10.38 -20.99
N LEU A 211 -1.72 -9.92 -19.73
CA LEU A 211 -2.04 -10.75 -18.58
C LEU A 211 -3.51 -11.19 -18.60
N VAL A 212 -4.43 -10.33 -19.02
CA VAL A 212 -5.86 -10.64 -19.09
C VAL A 212 -6.13 -11.79 -20.07
N GLU A 213 -5.49 -11.82 -21.23
CA GLU A 213 -5.63 -12.89 -22.23
C GLU A 213 -5.05 -14.21 -21.72
N ILE A 214 -3.89 -14.17 -21.05
CA ILE A 214 -3.26 -15.35 -20.46
C ILE A 214 -4.14 -15.96 -19.36
N VAL A 215 -4.63 -15.13 -18.44
CA VAL A 215 -5.48 -15.60 -17.33
C VAL A 215 -6.84 -16.08 -17.85
N SER A 216 -7.42 -15.40 -18.83
CA SER A 216 -8.67 -15.85 -19.48
C SER A 216 -8.50 -17.18 -20.21
N ALA A 217 -7.35 -17.41 -20.86
CA ALA A 217 -7.03 -18.69 -21.46
C ALA A 217 -6.89 -19.80 -20.41
N LEU A 218 -6.23 -19.52 -19.28
CA LEU A 218 -6.14 -20.46 -18.15
C LEU A 218 -7.53 -20.80 -17.59
N ARG A 219 -8.41 -19.81 -17.46
CA ARG A 219 -9.81 -19.99 -17.04
C ARG A 219 -10.58 -20.90 -18.00
N ALA A 220 -10.52 -20.63 -19.31
CA ALA A 220 -11.18 -21.45 -20.31
C ALA A 220 -10.68 -22.90 -20.31
N LEU A 221 -9.36 -23.11 -20.22
CA LEU A 221 -8.75 -24.44 -20.13
C LEU A 221 -9.11 -25.16 -18.81
N ALA A 222 -9.16 -24.43 -17.70
CA ALA A 222 -9.58 -24.98 -16.40
C ALA A 222 -11.04 -25.50 -16.46
N ALA A 223 -11.92 -24.76 -17.14
CA ALA A 223 -13.31 -25.15 -17.42
C ALA A 223 -13.45 -26.25 -18.49
N GLY A 224 -12.35 -26.75 -19.07
CA GLY A 224 -12.36 -27.87 -20.02
C GLY A 224 -12.61 -27.48 -21.48
N TYR A 225 -12.64 -26.18 -21.80
CA TYR A 225 -12.74 -25.74 -23.19
C TYR A 225 -11.45 -26.00 -23.97
N ARG A 226 -11.60 -26.25 -25.27
CA ARG A 226 -10.47 -26.35 -26.21
C ARG A 226 -10.23 -25.01 -26.87
N LEU A 227 -9.00 -24.51 -26.78
CA LEU A 227 -8.57 -23.31 -27.49
C LEU A 227 -8.11 -23.70 -28.90
N GLN A 228 -8.64 -23.02 -29.93
CA GLN A 228 -8.26 -23.27 -31.33
C GLN A 228 -6.88 -22.71 -31.68
N ALA A 229 -6.42 -21.69 -30.94
CA ALA A 229 -5.12 -21.07 -31.15
C ALA A 229 -3.97 -22.01 -30.70
N ALA A 230 -2.82 -21.94 -31.38
CA ALA A 230 -1.62 -22.67 -30.97
C ALA A 230 -0.88 -22.00 -29.79
N SER A 231 -1.05 -20.69 -29.63
CA SER A 231 -0.50 -19.88 -28.55
C SER A 231 -1.40 -18.67 -28.24
N ILE A 232 -1.28 -18.13 -27.04
CA ILE A 232 -1.92 -16.89 -26.58
C ILE A 232 -0.82 -15.96 -26.09
N ALA A 233 -0.75 -14.73 -26.61
CA ALA A 233 0.30 -13.75 -26.29
C ALA A 233 1.73 -14.33 -26.35
N GLY A 234 1.99 -15.21 -27.33
CA GLY A 234 3.28 -15.90 -27.50
C GLY A 234 3.50 -17.12 -26.61
N VAL A 235 2.59 -17.44 -25.68
CA VAL A 235 2.67 -18.62 -24.81
C VAL A 235 1.93 -19.80 -25.43
N ARG A 236 2.62 -20.91 -25.67
CA ARG A 236 2.03 -22.12 -26.29
C ARG A 236 0.97 -22.76 -25.39
N ILE A 237 -0.13 -23.25 -25.97
CA ILE A 237 -1.21 -23.92 -25.22
C ILE A 237 -0.74 -25.08 -24.32
N PRO A 238 0.20 -25.95 -24.73
CA PRO A 238 0.70 -27.01 -23.84
C PRO A 238 1.33 -26.48 -22.54
N VAL A 239 1.93 -25.29 -22.56
CA VAL A 239 2.46 -24.66 -21.33
C VAL A 239 1.30 -24.23 -20.43
N LEU A 240 0.26 -23.61 -21.01
CA LEU A 240 -0.93 -23.20 -20.25
C LEU A 240 -1.67 -24.41 -19.65
N ASN A 241 -1.82 -25.50 -20.41
CA ASN A 241 -2.36 -26.76 -19.90
C ASN A 241 -1.53 -27.27 -18.70
N SER A 242 -0.20 -27.23 -18.78
CA SER A 242 0.65 -27.66 -17.66
C SER A 242 0.44 -26.84 -16.38
N ILE A 243 0.04 -25.56 -16.51
CA ILE A 243 -0.28 -24.69 -15.38
C ILE A 243 -1.66 -25.03 -14.81
N VAL A 244 -2.66 -25.27 -15.67
CA VAL A 244 -4.00 -25.70 -15.25
C VAL A 244 -3.96 -27.03 -14.49
N GLU A 245 -3.17 -28.00 -14.97
CA GLU A 245 -2.98 -29.27 -14.25
C GLU A 245 -2.38 -29.05 -12.86
N LYS A 246 -1.41 -28.14 -12.72
CA LYS A 246 -0.86 -27.76 -11.41
C LYS A 246 -1.89 -27.06 -10.52
N MET A 247 -2.71 -26.18 -11.10
CA MET A 247 -3.79 -25.50 -10.37
C MET A 247 -4.80 -26.50 -9.82
N LYS A 248 -5.26 -27.45 -10.65
CA LYS A 248 -6.22 -28.49 -10.26
C LYS A 248 -5.66 -29.46 -9.23
N ALA A 249 -4.37 -29.77 -9.31
CA ALA A 249 -3.70 -30.67 -8.38
C ALA A 249 -3.29 -30.02 -7.03
N ALA A 250 -3.35 -28.68 -6.92
CA ALA A 250 -2.99 -27.99 -5.69
C ALA A 250 -3.95 -28.36 -4.56
N ARG A 251 -3.46 -28.43 -3.33
CA ARG A 251 -4.30 -28.58 -2.12
C ARG A 251 -4.78 -27.23 -1.61
N TYR A 252 -3.95 -26.21 -1.73
CA TYR A 252 -4.26 -24.82 -1.42
C TYR A 252 -3.44 -23.92 -2.33
N GLY A 253 -4.04 -23.53 -3.46
CA GLY A 253 -3.40 -22.61 -4.40
C GLY A 253 -3.61 -21.15 -4.03
N VAL A 254 -2.59 -20.32 -4.27
CA VAL A 254 -2.70 -18.87 -4.14
C VAL A 254 -2.34 -18.18 -5.46
N LEU A 255 -3.22 -17.30 -5.94
CA LEU A 255 -2.96 -16.38 -7.04
C LEU A 255 -2.69 -14.99 -6.47
N ALA A 256 -1.44 -14.56 -6.45
CA ALA A 256 -1.03 -13.24 -5.99
C ALA A 256 -0.86 -12.27 -7.16
N TRP A 257 -1.36 -11.05 -7.03
CA TRP A 257 -1.19 -9.97 -8.02
C TRP A 257 -0.89 -8.65 -7.32
N SER A 258 -0.36 -7.66 -8.05
CA SER A 258 -0.12 -6.30 -7.54
C SER A 258 -0.75 -5.31 -8.50
N SER A 259 -1.89 -4.71 -8.13
CA SER A 259 -2.61 -3.77 -9.00
C SER A 259 -1.82 -2.48 -9.28
N ALA A 260 -0.81 -2.19 -8.46
CA ALA A 260 0.13 -1.08 -8.68
C ALA A 260 1.15 -1.39 -9.80
N GLU A 261 1.49 -2.67 -10.00
CA GLU A 261 2.42 -3.09 -11.07
C GLU A 261 1.70 -3.33 -12.41
N LEU A 262 0.37 -3.44 -12.39
CA LEU A 262 -0.47 -3.48 -13.58
C LEU A 262 -0.79 -2.06 -14.06
N ASP A 263 0.23 -1.31 -14.48
CA ASP A 263 0.08 0.09 -14.89
C ASP A 263 -0.10 0.25 -16.41
N TYR A 264 -1.26 -0.18 -16.90
CA TYR A 264 -1.69 -0.03 -18.29
C TYR A 264 -3.21 0.24 -18.34
N PRO A 265 -3.73 0.77 -19.47
CA PRO A 265 -5.16 0.99 -19.64
C PRO A 265 -5.97 -0.28 -19.39
N HIS A 266 -7.07 -0.16 -18.65
CA HIS A 266 -7.99 -1.25 -18.36
C HIS A 266 -7.41 -2.44 -17.58
N ALA A 267 -6.33 -2.23 -16.83
CA ALA A 267 -5.69 -3.25 -16.01
C ALA A 267 -6.62 -3.91 -14.95
N GLU A 268 -7.73 -3.26 -14.59
CA GLU A 268 -8.79 -3.85 -13.78
C GLU A 268 -9.36 -5.14 -14.39
N LEU A 269 -9.36 -5.30 -15.72
CA LEU A 269 -9.82 -6.52 -16.38
C LEU A 269 -8.88 -7.70 -16.12
N ALA A 270 -7.57 -7.45 -15.98
CA ALA A 270 -6.62 -8.49 -15.59
C ALA A 270 -6.83 -8.93 -14.14
N VAL A 271 -7.17 -7.98 -13.24
CA VAL A 271 -7.55 -8.28 -11.86
C VAL A 271 -8.85 -9.09 -11.83
N GLU A 272 -9.86 -8.69 -12.59
CA GLU A 272 -11.12 -9.42 -12.72
C GLU A 272 -10.90 -10.84 -13.23
N ALA A 273 -10.12 -11.03 -14.29
CA ALA A 273 -9.79 -12.36 -14.80
C ALA A 273 -9.11 -13.24 -13.74
N CYS A 274 -8.22 -12.67 -12.92
CA CYS A 274 -7.59 -13.39 -11.80
C CYS A 274 -8.63 -13.80 -10.75
N VAL A 275 -9.50 -12.88 -10.35
CA VAL A 275 -10.56 -13.13 -9.37
C VAL A 275 -11.52 -14.20 -9.86
N GLU A 276 -11.94 -14.13 -11.12
CA GLU A 276 -12.86 -15.08 -11.72
C GLU A 276 -12.23 -16.47 -11.89
N LEU A 277 -10.97 -16.55 -12.30
CA LEU A 277 -10.24 -17.83 -12.32
C LEU A 277 -10.18 -18.48 -10.93
N VAL A 278 -9.95 -17.68 -9.88
CA VAL A 278 -9.96 -18.18 -8.50
C VAL A 278 -11.33 -18.75 -8.12
N LYS A 279 -12.44 -18.08 -8.49
CA LYS A 279 -13.80 -18.57 -8.23
C LYS A 279 -14.03 -19.92 -8.92
N ASP A 280 -13.75 -20.00 -10.22
CA ASP A 280 -13.93 -21.22 -11.02
C ASP A 280 -13.11 -22.41 -10.48
N LEU A 281 -11.87 -22.16 -10.04
CA LEU A 281 -11.03 -23.22 -9.46
C LEU A 281 -11.60 -23.78 -8.14
N ASN A 282 -12.39 -22.99 -7.39
CA ASN A 282 -12.95 -23.43 -6.11
C ASN A 282 -14.07 -24.46 -6.23
N ASP A 283 -14.58 -24.71 -7.44
CA ASP A 283 -15.51 -25.81 -7.72
C ASP A 283 -14.86 -27.19 -7.54
N THR A 284 -13.53 -27.28 -7.69
CA THR A 284 -12.81 -28.56 -7.73
C THR A 284 -11.64 -28.64 -6.75
N THR A 285 -11.03 -27.52 -6.40
CA THR A 285 -9.93 -27.44 -5.43
C THR A 285 -10.10 -26.25 -4.48
N ARG A 286 -9.13 -25.95 -3.62
CA ARG A 286 -9.08 -24.71 -2.84
C ARG A 286 -8.07 -23.77 -3.44
N PHE A 287 -8.57 -22.62 -3.87
CA PHE A 287 -7.75 -21.55 -4.43
C PHE A 287 -8.12 -20.22 -3.78
N SER A 288 -7.19 -19.30 -3.63
CA SER A 288 -7.47 -17.97 -3.10
C SER A 288 -6.64 -16.91 -3.78
N GLY A 289 -7.20 -15.71 -3.90
CA GLY A 289 -6.48 -14.53 -4.32
C GLY A 289 -5.66 -13.92 -3.19
N LEU A 290 -4.56 -13.26 -3.54
CA LEU A 290 -3.81 -12.41 -2.63
C LEU A 290 -3.48 -11.08 -3.33
N PRO A 291 -4.33 -10.04 -3.19
CA PRO A 291 -3.99 -8.71 -3.67
C PRO A 291 -2.83 -8.15 -2.85
N LEU A 292 -1.68 -7.97 -3.49
CA LEU A 292 -0.52 -7.27 -2.96
C LEU A 292 -0.67 -5.78 -3.23
N GLY A 293 -0.17 -4.96 -2.30
CA GLY A 293 -0.31 -3.51 -2.35
C GLY A 293 -0.43 -2.94 -0.95
N GLY A 294 -0.92 -1.71 -0.83
CA GLY A 294 -1.19 -1.14 0.49
C GLY A 294 -0.08 -0.28 1.10
N ASN A 295 1.02 -0.06 0.37
CA ASN A 295 2.13 0.75 0.84
C ASN A 295 1.69 2.17 1.20
N ASP A 296 2.52 2.86 1.98
CA ASP A 296 2.24 4.22 2.49
C ASP A 296 0.94 4.33 3.31
N GLY A 297 0.46 3.23 3.92
CA GLY A 297 -0.78 3.23 4.69
C GLY A 297 -2.05 3.17 3.84
N ALA A 298 -1.97 2.81 2.56
CA ALA A 298 -3.12 2.81 1.67
C ALA A 298 -4.27 1.88 2.11
N ILE A 299 -3.96 0.70 2.66
CA ILE A 299 -5.01 -0.18 3.24
C ILE A 299 -5.60 0.44 4.52
N THR A 300 -4.78 1.11 5.33
CA THR A 300 -5.28 1.87 6.49
C THR A 300 -6.25 2.95 6.03
N ALA A 301 -5.85 3.78 5.06
CA ALA A 301 -6.65 4.90 4.58
C ALA A 301 -8.01 4.45 4.03
N ILE A 302 -8.02 3.42 3.18
CA ILE A 302 -9.26 2.90 2.61
C ILE A 302 -10.15 2.22 3.64
N SER A 303 -9.57 1.48 4.59
CA SER A 303 -10.35 0.83 5.66
C SER A 303 -11.03 1.87 6.54
N VAL A 304 -10.30 2.91 6.95
CA VAL A 304 -10.86 4.00 7.78
C VAL A 304 -11.98 4.73 7.06
N CYS A 305 -11.77 5.05 5.78
CA CYS A 305 -12.80 5.67 4.96
C CYS A 305 -14.06 4.78 4.87
N ALA A 306 -13.88 3.48 4.62
CA ALA A 306 -14.98 2.53 4.51
C ALA A 306 -15.80 2.41 5.79
N TRP A 307 -15.17 2.25 6.96
CA TRP A 307 -15.94 2.07 8.21
C TRP A 307 -16.55 3.38 8.74
N GLN A 308 -16.04 4.56 8.36
CA GLN A 308 -16.61 5.86 8.79
C GLN A 308 -17.68 6.39 7.83
N THR A 309 -17.57 6.08 6.53
CA THR A 309 -18.42 6.69 5.50
C THR A 309 -19.29 5.68 4.76
N SER A 310 -19.07 4.37 4.98
CA SER A 310 -19.62 3.26 4.18
C SER A 310 -19.11 3.20 2.73
N PHE A 311 -18.20 4.09 2.33
CA PHE A 311 -17.60 4.14 0.99
C PHE A 311 -16.07 4.04 1.05
N PRO A 312 -15.42 3.51 -0.01
CA PRO A 312 -13.97 3.57 -0.10
C PRO A 312 -13.49 5.01 -0.33
N LEU A 313 -12.19 5.18 -0.58
CA LEU A 313 -11.63 6.46 -1.06
C LEU A 313 -12.28 6.92 -2.37
N ARG A 314 -11.97 8.14 -2.81
CA ARG A 314 -12.70 8.87 -3.87
C ARG A 314 -14.13 9.13 -3.44
N THR A 315 -14.23 9.66 -2.23
CA THR A 315 -15.46 10.09 -1.58
C THR A 315 -15.32 11.56 -1.24
N ALA A 316 -16.37 12.32 -1.49
CA ALA A 316 -16.42 13.76 -1.23
C ALA A 316 -17.61 14.12 -0.36
N PHE A 317 -17.51 15.26 0.35
CA PHE A 317 -18.51 15.68 1.33
C PHE A 317 -19.26 16.97 0.94
N ALA A 318 -19.00 17.53 -0.26
CA ALA A 318 -19.61 18.79 -0.72
C ALA A 318 -21.15 18.79 -0.75
N ALA A 319 -21.78 17.62 -0.82
CA ALA A 319 -23.24 17.50 -0.81
C ALA A 319 -23.85 17.51 0.61
N GLY A 320 -23.04 17.63 1.66
CA GLY A 320 -23.48 17.49 3.07
C GLY A 320 -23.63 16.03 3.52
N TYR A 321 -23.28 15.07 2.66
CA TYR A 321 -23.21 13.64 2.94
C TYR A 321 -22.08 13.02 2.10
N PRO A 322 -21.57 11.83 2.48
CA PRO A 322 -20.55 11.14 1.69
C PRO A 322 -21.07 10.75 0.30
N ALA A 323 -20.45 11.28 -0.74
CA ALA A 323 -20.73 10.93 -2.14
C ALA A 323 -19.50 10.26 -2.75
N HIS A 324 -19.63 8.99 -3.14
CA HIS A 324 -18.56 8.22 -3.77
C HIS A 324 -18.67 8.25 -5.29
N ASP A 325 -17.54 8.51 -5.95
CA ASP A 325 -17.40 8.33 -7.39
C ASP A 325 -15.93 8.07 -7.73
N ALA A 326 -15.68 6.85 -8.22
CA ALA A 326 -14.36 6.33 -8.52
C ALA A 326 -13.58 7.13 -9.58
N HIS A 327 -14.24 7.89 -10.45
CA HIS A 327 -13.57 8.66 -11.50
C HIS A 327 -13.52 10.15 -11.16
N ARG A 328 -14.68 10.72 -10.79
CA ARG A 328 -14.87 12.14 -10.52
C ARG A 328 -13.97 12.65 -9.41
N TYR A 329 -13.72 11.84 -8.38
CA TYR A 329 -12.92 12.26 -7.22
C TYR A 329 -11.49 11.72 -7.23
N SER A 330 -10.99 11.27 -8.39
CA SER A 330 -9.58 10.94 -8.53
C SER A 330 -8.71 12.20 -8.51
N THR A 331 -7.54 12.13 -7.86
CA THR A 331 -6.57 13.24 -7.76
C THR A 331 -6.21 13.77 -9.14
N GLY A 332 -5.92 12.86 -10.08
CA GLY A 332 -5.56 13.23 -11.46
C GLY A 332 -6.68 14.02 -12.16
N HIS A 333 -7.93 13.56 -12.06
CA HIS A 333 -9.07 14.25 -12.66
C HIS A 333 -9.31 15.62 -12.03
N LEU A 334 -9.33 15.71 -10.69
CA LEU A 334 -9.63 16.93 -9.97
C LEU A 334 -8.57 18.01 -10.18
N VAL A 335 -7.29 17.63 -10.22
CA VAL A 335 -6.18 18.54 -10.49
C VAL A 335 -6.17 18.98 -11.96
N ALA A 336 -6.30 18.05 -12.91
CA ALA A 336 -6.26 18.37 -14.34
C ALA A 336 -7.42 19.27 -14.77
N SER A 337 -8.63 19.03 -14.24
CA SER A 337 -9.82 19.85 -14.49
C SER A 337 -9.85 21.17 -13.71
N ARG A 338 -8.94 21.35 -12.73
CA ARG A 338 -8.97 22.46 -11.76
C ARG A 338 -10.30 22.56 -10.99
N SER A 339 -10.96 21.42 -10.80
CA SER A 339 -12.19 21.33 -10.01
C SER A 339 -11.90 21.46 -8.51
N ALA A 340 -10.74 20.98 -8.07
CA ALA A 340 -10.25 21.24 -6.72
C ALA A 340 -9.61 22.63 -6.66
N ASP A 341 -10.09 23.49 -5.76
CA ASP A 341 -9.62 24.87 -5.60
C ASP A 341 -8.63 25.07 -4.44
N ALA A 342 -8.29 23.99 -3.73
CA ALA A 342 -7.14 23.86 -2.85
C ALA A 342 -6.74 22.39 -2.72
N VAL A 343 -5.46 22.10 -2.47
CA VAL A 343 -4.96 20.73 -2.25
C VAL A 343 -4.22 20.63 -0.92
N VAL A 344 -4.58 19.63 -0.11
CA VAL A 344 -3.82 19.19 1.07
C VAL A 344 -3.17 17.86 0.73
N TRP A 345 -1.84 17.84 0.61
CA TRP A 345 -1.06 16.63 0.32
C TRP A 345 -0.45 16.06 1.59
N ILE A 346 -0.70 14.77 1.86
CA ILE A 346 -0.24 14.09 3.07
C ILE A 346 0.67 12.91 2.69
N SER A 347 1.90 12.90 3.19
CA SER A 347 2.87 11.82 2.95
C SER A 347 3.86 11.69 4.12
N ALA A 348 3.46 10.99 5.18
CA ALA A 348 4.25 10.85 6.40
C ALA A 348 5.33 9.77 6.32
N PHE A 349 5.14 8.69 5.55
CA PHE A 349 6.08 7.55 5.52
C PHE A 349 7.32 7.78 4.64
N ARG A 350 7.22 8.66 3.64
CA ARG A 350 8.30 8.95 2.68
C ARG A 350 8.10 10.29 2.00
N ALA A 351 9.13 10.75 1.31
CA ALA A 351 9.16 11.95 0.47
C ALA A 351 8.39 11.78 -0.87
N ALA A 352 7.11 11.43 -0.84
CA ALA A 352 6.31 11.34 -2.07
C ALA A 352 5.95 12.75 -2.58
N PRO A 353 6.25 13.09 -3.85
CA PRO A 353 6.01 14.43 -4.37
C PRO A 353 4.50 14.71 -4.51
N PRO A 354 4.03 15.93 -4.17
CA PRO A 354 2.67 16.35 -4.43
C PRO A 354 2.40 16.57 -5.94
N PRO A 355 1.12 16.57 -6.37
CA PRO A 355 0.76 17.01 -7.71
C PRO A 355 1.01 18.52 -7.87
N ALA A 356 1.17 18.97 -9.12
CA ALA A 356 1.24 20.40 -9.43
C ALA A 356 -0.16 21.04 -9.28
N ALA A 357 -0.40 21.71 -8.15
CA ALA A 357 -1.65 22.38 -7.83
C ALA A 357 -1.40 23.61 -6.96
N LYS A 358 -2.32 24.59 -6.99
CA LYS A 358 -2.31 25.77 -6.11
C LYS A 358 -3.74 26.21 -5.76
N PRO A 359 -4.02 26.65 -4.53
CA PRO A 359 -3.11 26.64 -3.37
C PRO A 359 -2.77 25.23 -2.88
N LEU A 360 -1.57 25.04 -2.35
CA LEU A 360 -1.05 23.73 -1.93
C LEU A 360 -0.52 23.75 -0.49
N VAL A 361 -1.10 22.90 0.35
CA VAL A 361 -0.65 22.60 1.72
C VAL A 361 -0.02 21.21 1.72
N VAL A 362 1.22 21.09 2.20
CA VAL A 362 1.95 19.81 2.28
C VAL A 362 2.24 19.46 3.73
N LEU A 363 1.73 18.30 4.16
CA LEU A 363 2.07 17.63 5.41
C LEU A 363 2.92 16.40 5.08
N GLY A 364 4.24 16.55 5.06
CA GLY A 364 5.14 15.57 4.45
C GLY A 364 6.35 15.20 5.29
N ALA A 365 7.03 14.11 4.92
CA ALA A 365 8.35 13.81 5.46
C ALA A 365 9.31 15.00 5.23
N PRO A 366 10.25 15.29 6.16
CA PRO A 366 11.15 16.44 6.08
C PRO A 366 11.89 16.65 4.75
N ASN A 367 12.21 15.57 4.04
CA ASN A 367 12.93 15.56 2.76
C ASN A 367 11.99 15.52 1.53
N THR A 368 10.70 15.84 1.69
CA THR A 368 9.74 15.85 0.58
C THR A 368 10.11 16.93 -0.44
N HIS A 369 10.55 16.50 -1.62
CA HIS A 369 10.76 17.39 -2.76
C HIS A 369 9.42 17.73 -3.41
N CYS A 370 9.10 19.02 -3.45
CA CYS A 370 7.92 19.52 -4.11
C CYS A 370 8.30 20.04 -5.51
N PRO A 371 7.61 19.62 -6.60
CA PRO A 371 7.90 20.12 -7.95
C PRO A 371 7.76 21.64 -8.06
N GLU A 372 6.82 22.21 -7.32
CA GLU A 372 6.66 23.63 -7.10
C GLU A 372 6.64 23.91 -5.59
N GLU A 373 7.12 25.09 -5.19
CA GLU A 373 7.10 25.49 -3.78
C GLU A 373 5.65 25.64 -3.29
N PRO A 374 5.22 24.89 -2.25
CA PRO A 374 3.86 24.95 -1.73
C PRO A 374 3.58 26.25 -0.97
N ASP A 375 2.30 26.57 -0.79
CA ASP A 375 1.88 27.70 0.06
C ASP A 375 2.23 27.44 1.53
N VAL A 376 2.08 26.19 1.97
CA VAL A 376 2.38 25.73 3.32
C VAL A 376 3.11 24.40 3.24
N PHE A 377 4.23 24.27 3.94
CA PHE A 377 4.93 23.01 4.16
C PHE A 377 5.13 22.80 5.66
N ILE A 378 4.63 21.69 6.20
CA ILE A 378 4.86 21.29 7.58
C ILE A 378 5.48 19.89 7.58
N PRO A 379 6.70 19.72 8.10
CA PRO A 379 7.27 18.39 8.32
C PRO A 379 6.47 17.66 9.40
N VAL A 380 6.15 16.39 9.16
CA VAL A 380 5.34 15.57 10.08
C VAL A 380 6.10 14.36 10.61
N ALA A 381 5.72 13.93 11.81
CA ALA A 381 6.22 12.73 12.44
C ALA A 381 5.81 11.47 11.68
N ILE A 382 6.73 10.51 11.57
CA ILE A 382 6.53 9.21 10.92
C ILE A 382 5.77 8.25 11.86
N PRO A 383 4.60 7.72 11.46
CA PRO A 383 3.85 6.78 12.30
C PRO A 383 4.63 5.47 12.54
N GLY A 384 4.72 5.04 13.80
CA GLY A 384 5.46 3.84 14.20
C GLY A 384 6.97 4.02 14.32
N LEU A 385 7.47 5.24 14.15
CA LEU A 385 8.86 5.62 14.41
C LEU A 385 8.91 6.81 15.39
N ASP A 386 8.28 7.92 15.02
CA ASP A 386 8.30 9.18 15.77
C ASP A 386 7.14 9.31 16.77
N HIS A 387 6.04 8.60 16.51
CA HIS A 387 4.91 8.46 17.42
C HIS A 387 4.29 7.07 17.32
N ALA A 388 3.54 6.67 18.36
CA ALA A 388 2.79 5.43 18.31
C ALA A 388 1.64 5.52 17.30
N ALA A 389 1.35 4.42 16.59
CA ALA A 389 0.43 4.41 15.47
C ALA A 389 -0.34 3.10 15.36
N GLN A 390 -1.42 3.11 14.58
CA GLN A 390 -2.14 1.90 14.17
C GLN A 390 -2.18 1.81 12.66
N LEU A 391 -1.82 0.65 12.11
CA LEU A 391 -1.82 0.39 10.67
C LEU A 391 -2.50 -0.94 10.34
N VAL A 392 -3.22 -0.98 9.22
CA VAL A 392 -3.85 -2.18 8.69
C VAL A 392 -2.91 -2.84 7.67
N ARG A 393 -2.62 -4.12 7.88
CA ARG A 393 -1.71 -4.92 7.04
C ARG A 393 -2.36 -5.22 5.69
N LEU A 394 -1.54 -5.52 4.67
CA LEU A 394 -2.01 -5.71 3.29
C LEU A 394 -3.11 -6.76 3.11
N ASP A 395 -3.17 -7.78 3.98
CA ASP A 395 -4.21 -8.80 3.97
C ASP A 395 -5.54 -8.31 4.55
N SER A 396 -5.63 -7.05 5.00
CA SER A 396 -6.83 -6.35 5.48
C SER A 396 -7.52 -6.97 6.71
N VAL A 397 -6.92 -8.01 7.31
CA VAL A 397 -7.47 -8.71 8.50
C VAL A 397 -6.78 -8.27 9.78
N VAL A 398 -5.52 -7.87 9.72
CA VAL A 398 -4.72 -7.54 10.91
C VAL A 398 -4.45 -6.04 10.99
N SER A 399 -4.86 -5.44 12.11
CA SER A 399 -4.41 -4.12 12.53
C SER A 399 -3.30 -4.27 13.56
N LEU A 400 -2.17 -3.62 13.33
CA LEU A 400 -1.02 -3.64 14.23
C LEU A 400 -0.88 -2.30 14.94
N TYR A 401 -0.61 -2.36 16.24
CA TYR A 401 -0.11 -1.22 17.00
C TYR A 401 1.41 -1.14 16.84
N LEU A 402 1.90 0.02 16.41
CA LEU A 402 3.31 0.30 16.27
C LEU A 402 3.72 1.26 17.39
N GLU A 403 4.68 0.87 18.20
CA GLU A 403 5.22 1.72 19.25
C GLU A 403 6.09 2.84 18.68
N ARG A 404 6.20 3.95 19.42
CA ARG A 404 7.22 4.98 19.16
C ARG A 404 8.61 4.40 19.37
N GLN A 405 9.53 4.74 18.47
CA GLN A 405 10.89 4.20 18.42
C GLN A 405 11.96 5.27 18.66
N ARG A 406 11.62 6.55 18.55
CA ARG A 406 12.46 7.67 19.00
C ARG A 406 11.60 8.88 19.36
N THR A 407 12.15 9.79 20.14
CA THR A 407 11.54 11.11 20.32
C THR A 407 11.71 11.96 19.07
N SER A 408 10.64 12.63 18.64
CA SER A 408 10.65 13.60 17.54
C SER A 408 9.90 14.86 17.98
N PRO A 409 10.39 16.07 17.65
CA PRO A 409 9.65 17.32 17.89
C PRO A 409 8.54 17.54 16.86
N LEU A 410 8.48 16.72 15.80
CA LEU A 410 7.50 16.89 14.75
C LEU A 410 6.11 16.47 15.23
N PRO A 411 5.06 17.23 14.86
CA PRO A 411 3.70 16.86 15.18
C PRO A 411 3.22 15.70 14.30
N SER A 412 2.28 14.91 14.81
CA SER A 412 1.59 13.90 13.99
C SER A 412 0.62 14.58 13.02
N VAL A 413 0.31 13.90 11.91
CA VAL A 413 -0.72 14.34 10.95
C VAL A 413 -2.06 14.58 11.66
N ALA A 414 -2.44 13.68 12.57
CA ALA A 414 -3.69 13.79 13.32
C ALA A 414 -3.76 15.09 14.15
N HIS A 415 -2.67 15.42 14.85
CA HIS A 415 -2.60 16.64 15.65
C HIS A 415 -2.70 17.88 14.77
N LEU A 416 -1.90 17.99 13.71
CA LEU A 416 -1.93 19.14 12.81
C LEU A 416 -3.29 19.38 12.17
N LEU A 417 -3.95 18.32 11.67
CA LEU A 417 -5.25 18.46 11.04
C LEU A 417 -6.34 18.85 12.04
N THR A 418 -6.23 18.39 13.29
CA THR A 418 -7.12 18.82 14.38
C THR A 418 -6.94 20.31 14.69
N GLU A 419 -5.70 20.80 14.78
CA GLU A 419 -5.44 22.22 15.01
C GLU A 419 -5.87 23.10 13.83
N ILE A 420 -5.64 22.64 12.59
CA ILE A 420 -6.16 23.32 11.39
C ILE A 420 -7.68 23.37 11.43
N GLN A 421 -8.34 22.28 11.80
CA GLN A 421 -9.79 22.23 11.94
C GLN A 421 -10.29 23.20 13.03
N ASN A 422 -9.61 23.29 14.17
CA ASN A 422 -9.95 24.23 15.24
C ASN A 422 -9.81 25.70 14.81
N ALA A 423 -8.86 25.97 13.90
CA ALA A 423 -8.60 27.29 13.35
C ALA A 423 -9.49 27.67 12.16
N LEU A 424 -10.38 26.79 11.66
CA LEU A 424 -11.36 27.09 10.59
C LEU A 424 -12.50 27.97 11.09
#